data_AF-A0A8M8ULB5-F1
#
_entry.id   AF-A0A8M8ULB5-F1
#
_cell.length_a   1.000
_cell.length_b   1.000
_cell.length_c   1.000
_cell.angle_alpha   90.00
_cell.angle_beta   90.00
_cell.angle_gamma   90.00
#
_symmetry.space_group_name_H-M   'P 1'
#
loop_
_entity.id
_entity.type
_entity.pdbx_description
1 polymer ?
#
loop_
_entity_poly.entity_id
_entity_poly.type
_entity_poly.pdbx_seq_one_letter_code
_entity_poly.pdbx_strand_id
1 'polypeptide(L)'
;MVDSVATIALETLRDLLIEEAKFLSSVGGEVEEVRRQLNIMHCFLKDADRRQDRYNSQTVQRDRKCLLVLDDVWEVDHWNCLWRAFPIAEADSKVLLTIRNQNIASRGYVHNLKCLDEDEGWELLQKIAFPNNYSQG
;
A
#
# COMPACT_ATOMS: atom_id res chain seq x y z
N MET A 1 -1.42 36.27 -42.29
CA MET A 1 -2.48 35.85 -41.34
C MET A 1 -2.50 34.35 -41.12
N VAL A 2 -2.17 33.52 -42.12
CA VAL A 2 -2.12 32.05 -42.00
C VAL A 2 -0.91 31.56 -41.17
N ASP A 3 0.24 32.24 -41.29
CA ASP A 3 1.46 31.86 -40.55
C ASP A 3 1.32 32.01 -39.03
N SER A 4 0.66 33.07 -38.55
CA SER A 4 0.47 33.29 -37.11
C SER A 4 -0.41 32.21 -36.47
N VAL A 5 -1.44 31.74 -37.18
CA VAL A 5 -2.32 30.67 -36.70
C VAL A 5 -1.60 29.33 -36.66
N ALA A 6 -0.78 29.03 -37.68
CA ALA A 6 0.06 27.82 -37.70
C ALA A 6 1.09 27.83 -36.55
N THR A 7 1.71 28.97 -36.28
CA THR A 7 2.65 29.13 -35.16
C THR A 7 1.98 28.93 -33.81
N ILE A 8 0.80 29.54 -33.58
CA ILE A 8 0.05 29.36 -32.33
C ILE A 8 -0.35 27.90 -32.13
N ALA A 9 -0.78 27.21 -33.20
CA ALA A 9 -1.12 25.79 -33.13
C ALA A 9 0.11 24.92 -32.79
N LEU A 10 1.27 25.23 -33.35
CA LEU A 10 2.54 24.54 -33.05
C LEU A 10 3.00 24.78 -31.60
N GLU A 11 2.88 26.00 -31.10
CA GLU A 11 3.20 26.33 -29.71
C GLU A 11 2.25 25.60 -28.74
N THR A 12 0.95 25.57 -29.05
CA THR A 12 -0.04 24.84 -28.24
C THR A 12 0.26 23.34 -28.20
N LEU A 13 0.59 22.74 -29.35
CA LEU A 13 0.96 21.31 -29.41
C LEU A 13 2.26 21.02 -28.65
N ARG A 14 3.25 21.90 -28.73
CA ARG A 14 4.50 21.78 -27.99
C ARG A 14 4.23 21.76 -26.48
N ASP A 15 3.42 22.69 -25.99
CA ASP A 15 3.16 22.81 -24.55
C ASP A 15 2.38 21.60 -24.03
N LEU A 16 1.37 21.11 -24.78
CA LEU A 16 0.64 19.89 -24.45
C LEU A 16 1.56 18.65 -24.41
N LEU A 17 2.49 18.53 -25.35
CA LEU A 17 3.44 17.41 -25.36
C LEU A 17 4.44 17.48 -24.20
N ILE A 18 4.82 18.69 -23.76
CA ILE A 18 5.67 18.88 -22.58
C ILE A 18 4.92 18.50 -21.31
N GLU A 19 3.64 18.86 -21.22
CA GLU A 19 2.79 18.53 -20.08
C GLU A 19 2.58 17.02 -19.96
N GLU A 20 2.25 16.35 -21.07
CA GLU A 20 2.11 14.90 -21.12
C GLU A 20 3.41 14.17 -20.78
N ALA A 21 4.55 14.63 -21.30
CA ALA A 21 5.85 14.05 -20.98
C ALA A 21 6.20 14.16 -19.49
N LYS A 22 5.87 15.30 -18.85
CA LYS A 22 6.04 15.50 -17.41
C LYS A 22 5.12 14.58 -16.61
N PHE A 23 3.84 14.49 -16.98
CA PHE A 23 2.87 13.62 -16.34
C PHE A 23 3.31 12.15 -16.39
N LEU A 24 3.68 11.65 -17.57
CA LEU A 24 4.16 10.27 -17.77
C LEU A 24 5.46 10.01 -16.99
N SER A 25 6.38 10.98 -16.92
CA SER A 25 7.60 10.84 -16.12
C SER A 25 7.33 10.78 -14.62
N SER A 26 6.31 11.49 -14.14
CA SER A 26 5.89 11.52 -12.73
C SER A 26 5.29 10.18 -12.31
N VAL A 27 4.34 9.66 -13.10
CA VAL A 27 3.70 8.35 -12.85
C VAL A 27 4.72 7.22 -12.96
N GLY A 28 5.69 7.34 -13.87
CA GLY A 28 6.78 6.38 -13.99
C GLY A 28 7.55 6.17 -12.69
N GLY A 29 7.80 7.24 -11.91
CA GLY A 29 8.47 7.15 -10.61
C GLY A 29 7.66 6.38 -9.56
N GLU A 30 6.34 6.61 -9.51
CA GLU A 30 5.44 5.92 -8.57
C GLU A 30 5.33 4.42 -8.89
N VAL A 31 5.24 4.07 -10.18
CA VAL A 31 5.21 2.67 -10.62
C VAL A 31 6.50 1.93 -10.27
N GLU A 32 7.65 2.59 -10.43
CA GLU A 32 8.95 2.04 -10.04
C GLU A 32 9.07 1.82 -8.53
N GLU A 33 8.54 2.73 -7.73
CA GLU A 33 8.54 2.62 -6.27
C GLU A 33 7.67 1.46 -5.77
N VAL A 34 6.46 1.32 -6.32
CA VAL A 34 5.59 0.17 -6.04
C VAL A 34 6.26 -1.13 -6.48
N ARG A 35 6.88 -1.16 -7.66
CA ARG A 35 7.63 -2.32 -8.15
C ARG A 35 8.80 -2.67 -7.23
N ARG A 36 9.52 -1.66 -6.72
CA ARG A 36 10.61 -1.82 -5.76
C ARG A 36 10.11 -2.44 -4.45
N GLN A 37 9.01 -1.94 -3.90
CA GLN A 37 8.42 -2.47 -2.67
C GLN A 37 7.94 -3.92 -2.84
N LEU A 38 7.24 -4.22 -3.94
CA LEU A 38 6.83 -5.58 -4.27
C LEU A 38 8.03 -6.52 -4.44
N ASN A 39 9.11 -6.07 -5.06
CA ASN A 39 10.32 -6.87 -5.21
C ASN A 39 11.02 -7.11 -3.87
N ILE A 40 11.02 -6.13 -2.95
CA ILE A 40 11.52 -6.30 -1.58
C ILE A 40 10.69 -7.33 -0.82
N MET A 41 9.36 -7.24 -0.88
CA MET A 41 8.46 -8.21 -0.26
C MET A 41 8.66 -9.60 -0.85
N HIS A 42 8.78 -9.71 -2.18
CA HIS A 42 9.06 -10.97 -2.86
C HIS A 42 10.42 -11.57 -2.45
N CYS A 43 11.47 -10.75 -2.38
CA CYS A 43 12.78 -11.18 -1.90
C CYS A 43 12.73 -11.64 -0.43
N PHE A 44 12.00 -10.92 0.43
CA PHE A 44 11.83 -11.29 1.84
C PHE A 44 11.14 -12.65 1.98
N LEU A 45 10.05 -12.87 1.22
CA LEU A 45 9.34 -14.15 1.21
C LEU A 45 10.18 -15.27 0.62
N LYS A 46 10.87 -15.02 -0.49
CA LYS A 46 11.78 -15.99 -1.12
C LYS A 46 12.94 -16.37 -0.20
N ASP A 47 13.44 -15.42 0.59
CA ASP A 47 14.48 -15.67 1.58
C ASP A 47 13.92 -16.29 2.87
N ALA A 48 12.63 -16.13 3.17
CA ALA A 48 11.96 -16.92 4.19
C ALA A 48 11.84 -18.39 3.74
N ASP A 49 11.43 -18.62 2.49
CA ASP A 49 11.29 -19.94 1.87
C ASP A 49 12.64 -20.65 1.68
N ARG A 50 13.66 -19.98 1.15
CA ARG A 50 15.01 -20.57 0.98
C ARG A 50 15.68 -20.96 2.29
N ARG A 51 15.31 -20.28 3.38
CA ARG A 51 15.79 -20.67 4.70
C ARG A 51 15.08 -21.95 5.17
N GLN A 52 13.84 -22.19 4.73
CA GLN A 52 13.08 -23.44 4.94
C GLN A 52 13.75 -24.65 4.30
N ASP A 53 14.35 -24.51 3.10
CA ASP A 53 15.04 -25.60 2.40
C ASP A 53 16.34 -26.06 3.10
N ARG A 54 16.89 -25.27 4.03
CA ARG A 54 18.14 -25.58 4.74
C ARG A 54 17.93 -26.20 6.12
N TYR A 55 16.70 -26.56 6.49
CA TYR A 55 16.40 -27.17 7.78
C TYR A 55 15.47 -28.39 7.66
N ASN A 56 15.90 -29.36 6.85
CA ASN A 56 15.59 -30.77 7.08
C ASN A 56 16.39 -31.35 8.28
N SER A 57 16.53 -30.54 9.33
CA SER A 57 16.54 -30.97 10.73
C SER A 57 15.31 -30.39 11.47
N GLN A 58 14.19 -30.29 10.77
CA GLN A 58 12.80 -30.49 11.22
C GLN A 58 12.24 -29.75 12.46
N THR A 59 12.90 -28.76 13.06
CA THR A 59 12.37 -28.19 14.34
C THR A 59 12.38 -26.68 14.51
N VAL A 60 12.77 -25.85 13.52
CA VAL A 60 12.92 -24.38 13.78
C VAL A 60 12.13 -23.44 12.85
N GLN A 61 11.53 -23.91 11.74
CA GLN A 61 10.93 -23.00 10.75
C GLN A 61 9.45 -23.14 10.42
N ARG A 62 8.81 -24.27 10.74
CA ARG A 62 7.35 -24.40 10.58
C ARG A 62 6.54 -23.54 11.57
N ASP A 63 7.19 -22.90 12.54
CA ASP A 63 6.53 -22.19 13.64
C ASP A 63 6.54 -20.66 13.53
N ARG A 64 7.04 -20.08 12.43
CA ARG A 64 7.09 -18.61 12.30
C ARG A 64 5.87 -18.05 11.57
N LYS A 65 4.83 -17.80 12.33
CA LYS A 65 3.64 -17.05 11.91
C LYS A 65 4.04 -15.63 11.55
N CYS A 66 3.69 -15.15 10.35
CA CYS A 66 3.90 -13.76 9.97
C CYS A 66 2.57 -13.00 9.98
N LEU A 67 2.64 -11.72 10.37
CA LEU A 67 1.56 -10.76 10.21
C LEU A 67 2.00 -9.74 9.16
N LEU A 68 1.34 -9.75 8.01
CA LEU A 68 1.51 -8.73 7.00
C LEU A 68 0.46 -7.65 7.21
N VAL A 69 0.87 -6.39 7.37
CA VAL A 69 -0.04 -5.25 7.46
C VAL A 69 0.14 -4.41 6.21
N LEU A 70 -0.93 -4.26 5.43
CA LEU A 70 -0.96 -3.37 4.26
C LEU A 70 -1.94 -2.24 4.55
N ASP A 71 -1.42 -1.02 4.52
CA ASP A 71 -2.20 0.18 4.78
C ASP A 71 -2.71 0.78 3.46
N ASP A 72 -3.94 1.31 3.49
CA ASP A 72 -4.60 2.12 2.45
C ASP A 72 -4.76 1.47 1.07
N VAL A 73 -5.30 0.24 1.02
CA VAL A 73 -5.62 -0.42 -0.26
C VAL A 73 -6.97 0.10 -0.77
N TRP A 74 -6.98 0.77 -1.93
CA TRP A 74 -8.16 1.48 -2.45
C TRP A 74 -8.88 0.79 -3.62
N GLU A 75 -8.18 -0.02 -4.41
CA GLU A 75 -8.74 -0.66 -5.61
C GLU A 75 -8.73 -2.19 -5.52
N VAL A 76 -9.77 -2.80 -6.06
CA VAL A 76 -9.91 -4.27 -6.10
C VAL A 76 -8.78 -4.90 -6.92
N ASP A 77 -8.32 -4.22 -7.97
CA ASP A 77 -7.24 -4.70 -8.81
C ASP A 77 -5.88 -4.72 -8.09
N HIS A 78 -5.60 -3.73 -7.23
CA HIS A 78 -4.43 -3.76 -6.35
C HIS A 78 -4.46 -4.98 -5.43
N TRP A 79 -5.61 -5.28 -4.83
CA TRP A 79 -5.79 -6.47 -4.01
C TRP A 79 -5.65 -7.77 -4.81
N ASN A 80 -6.20 -7.84 -6.02
CA ASN A 80 -6.09 -9.01 -6.89
C ASN A 80 -4.64 -9.30 -7.30
N CYS A 81 -3.83 -8.25 -7.55
CA CYS A 81 -2.41 -8.38 -7.83
C CYS A 81 -1.62 -8.89 -6.62
N LEU A 82 -1.88 -8.32 -5.44
CA LEU A 82 -1.26 -8.73 -4.18
C LEU A 82 -1.62 -10.18 -3.82
N TRP A 83 -2.91 -10.53 -3.85
CA TRP A 83 -3.40 -11.86 -3.50
C TRP A 83 -2.70 -12.98 -4.29
N ARG A 84 -2.39 -12.75 -5.57
CA ARG A 84 -1.66 -13.74 -6.40
C ARG A 84 -0.19 -13.90 -6.00
N ALA A 85 0.41 -12.87 -5.42
CA ALA A 85 1.81 -12.88 -5.01
C ALA A 85 2.04 -13.57 -3.65
N PHE A 86 0.98 -13.79 -2.84
CA PHE A 86 1.09 -14.44 -1.54
C PHE A 86 0.40 -15.82 -1.55
N PRO A 87 1.14 -16.93 -1.34
CA PRO A 87 0.53 -18.25 -1.13
C PRO A 87 -0.02 -18.35 0.29
N ILE A 88 -1.14 -17.66 0.57
CA ILE A 88 -1.77 -17.58 1.91
C ILE A 88 -2.42 -18.91 2.32
N ALA A 89 -2.62 -19.84 1.39
CA ALA A 89 -3.37 -21.07 1.62
C ALA A 89 -2.64 -22.12 2.50
N GLU A 90 -1.34 -21.97 2.76
CA GLU A 90 -0.53 -23.03 3.40
C GLU A 90 0.13 -22.62 4.73
N ALA A 91 -0.06 -21.37 5.20
CA ALA A 91 0.58 -20.85 6.42
C ALA A 91 -0.44 -20.37 7.45
N ASP A 92 -0.17 -20.57 8.75
CA ASP A 92 -0.91 -19.99 9.89
C ASP A 92 -0.60 -18.47 10.07
N SER A 93 -0.40 -17.79 8.94
CA SER A 93 0.00 -16.41 8.79
C SER A 93 -1.22 -15.53 8.53
N LYS A 94 -1.18 -14.29 9.02
CA LYS A 94 -2.31 -13.36 8.95
C LYS A 94 -1.98 -12.17 8.06
N VAL A 95 -2.97 -11.72 7.30
CA VAL A 95 -2.90 -10.47 6.55
C VAL A 95 -3.93 -9.51 7.14
N LEU A 96 -3.47 -8.33 7.56
CA LEU A 96 -4.31 -7.21 7.96
C LEU A 96 -4.27 -6.17 6.85
N LEU A 97 -5.43 -5.77 6.38
CA LEU A 97 -5.60 -4.75 5.36
C LEU A 97 -6.39 -3.60 5.95
N THR A 98 -5.94 -2.37 5.76
CA THR A 98 -6.81 -1.21 5.91
C THR A 98 -7.30 -0.81 4.52
N ILE A 99 -8.62 -0.64 4.40
CA ILE A 99 -9.29 -0.35 3.15
C ILE A 99 -10.32 0.76 3.39
N ARG A 100 -10.49 1.65 2.41
CA ARG A 100 -11.59 2.64 2.42
C ARG A 100 -12.79 2.16 1.61
N ASN A 101 -12.56 1.28 0.65
CA ASN A 101 -13.56 0.76 -0.27
C ASN A 101 -13.96 -0.67 0.11
N GLN A 102 -15.16 -0.83 0.65
CA GLN A 102 -15.67 -2.13 1.10
C GLN A 102 -15.80 -3.17 -0.03
N ASN A 103 -15.82 -2.75 -1.30
CA ASN A 103 -15.87 -3.68 -2.43
C ASN A 103 -14.60 -4.54 -2.56
N ILE A 104 -13.48 -4.12 -1.95
CA ILE A 104 -12.24 -4.90 -1.87
C ILE A 104 -12.40 -6.07 -0.88
N ALA A 105 -13.27 -5.92 0.12
CA ALA A 105 -13.42 -6.80 1.27
C ALA A 105 -14.22 -8.08 0.98
N SER A 106 -14.22 -8.57 -0.27
CA SER A 106 -15.01 -9.74 -0.68
C SER A 106 -14.48 -11.07 -0.14
N ARG A 107 -13.26 -11.09 0.39
CA ARG A 107 -12.57 -12.30 0.87
C ARG A 107 -11.90 -12.04 2.22
N GLY A 108 -12.54 -12.45 3.31
CA GLY A 108 -11.96 -12.39 4.66
C GLY A 108 -12.92 -11.83 5.72
N TYR A 109 -12.40 -11.65 6.93
CA TYR A 109 -13.13 -10.97 8.01
C TYR A 109 -12.97 -9.45 7.87
N VAL A 110 -14.09 -8.75 7.81
CA VAL A 110 -14.13 -7.28 7.68
C VAL A 110 -14.36 -6.66 9.05
N HIS A 111 -13.41 -5.87 9.52
CA HIS A 111 -13.59 -5.06 10.72
C HIS A 111 -13.96 -3.63 10.35
N ASN A 112 -15.20 -3.24 10.64
CA ASN A 112 -15.66 -1.87 10.45
C ASN A 112 -15.20 -1.02 11.64
N LEU A 113 -14.24 -0.13 11.41
CA LEU A 113 -13.85 0.88 12.38
C LEU A 113 -15.04 1.80 12.67
N LYS A 114 -15.35 2.00 13.96
CA LYS A 114 -16.32 3.00 14.37
C LYS A 114 -15.66 4.38 14.36
N CYS A 115 -16.42 5.40 13.98
CA CYS A 115 -16.03 6.76 14.27
C CYS A 115 -15.99 6.97 15.79
N LEU A 116 -15.06 7.80 16.23
CA LEU A 116 -15.04 8.27 17.61
C LEU A 116 -16.30 9.08 17.87
N ASP A 117 -16.87 8.94 19.07
CA ASP A 117 -17.88 9.87 19.54
C ASP A 117 -17.25 11.22 19.96
N GLU A 118 -18.09 12.16 20.39
CA GLU A 118 -17.64 13.51 20.73
C GLU A 118 -16.70 13.52 21.96
N ASP A 119 -16.98 12.68 22.95
CA ASP A 119 -16.18 12.59 24.17
C ASP A 119 -14.84 11.91 23.88
N GLU A 120 -14.84 10.80 23.14
CA GLU A 120 -13.64 10.09 22.68
C GLU A 120 -12.77 10.97 21.77
N GLY A 121 -13.41 11.72 20.86
CA GLY A 121 -12.74 12.66 19.96
C GLY A 121 -12.11 13.83 20.72
N TRP A 122 -12.82 14.36 21.72
CA TRP A 122 -12.31 15.42 22.59
C TRP A 122 -11.11 14.93 23.42
N GLU A 123 -11.17 13.73 23.98
CA GLU A 123 -10.06 13.14 24.73
C GLU A 123 -8.82 12.94 23.82
N LEU A 124 -9.01 12.46 22.60
CA LEU A 124 -7.92 12.31 21.64
C LEU A 124 -7.29 13.66 21.28
N LEU A 125 -8.12 14.69 21.07
CA LEU A 125 -7.63 16.05 20.80
C LEU A 125 -6.81 16.58 21.97
N GLN A 126 -7.27 16.38 23.21
CA GLN A 126 -6.53 16.77 24.41
C GLN A 126 -5.18 16.06 24.51
N LYS A 127 -5.10 14.76 24.18
CA LYS A 127 -3.84 14.00 24.12
C LYS A 127 -2.86 14.56 23.11
N ILE A 128 -3.35 14.96 21.93
CA ILE A 128 -2.51 15.51 20.87
C ILE A 128 -2.06 16.93 21.22
N ALA A 129 -2.97 17.78 21.70
CA ALA A 129 -2.71 19.18 21.99
C ALA A 129 -1.89 19.39 23.28
N PHE A 130 -2.04 18.51 24.28
CA PHE A 130 -1.42 18.63 25.60
C PHE A 130 -0.73 17.33 26.05
N PRO A 131 0.37 16.92 25.39
CA PRO A 131 1.02 15.62 25.62
C PRO A 131 1.61 15.44 27.03
N ASN A 132 1.88 16.52 27.78
CA ASN A 132 2.51 16.47 29.10
C ASN A 132 1.54 16.26 30.27
N ASN A 133 0.23 16.23 30.03
CA ASN A 133 -0.78 16.09 31.09
C ASN A 133 -1.01 14.63 31.54
N TYR A 134 -0.36 13.65 30.90
CA TYR A 134 -0.53 12.22 31.19
C TYR A 134 0.67 11.60 31.96
N SER A 135 1.62 12.43 32.42
CA SER A 135 2.83 11.98 33.12
C SER A 135 2.65 11.73 34.62
N GLN A 136 1.43 11.74 35.16
CA GLN A 136 1.18 11.37 36.55
C GLN A 136 0.01 10.38 36.63
N GLY A 137 0.38 9.11 36.80
CA GLY A 137 -0.48 7.97 37.10
C GLY A 137 0.37 6.82 37.58
#